data_AF-A0A2H0TJR7-F1
#
_entry.id   AF-A0A2H0TJR7-F1
#
_cell.length_a   1.000
_cell.length_b   1.000
_cell.length_c   1.000
_cell.angle_alpha   90.00
_cell.angle_beta   90.00
_cell.angle_gamma   90.00
#
_symmetry.space_group_name_H-M   'P 1'
#
loop_
_entity.id
_entity.type
_entity.pdbx_description
1 polymer ?
#
loop_
_entity_poly.entity_id
_entity_poly.type
_entity_poly.pdbx_seq_one_letter_code
_entity_poly.pdbx_strand_id
1 'polypeptide(L)'
;MDVLFYILVSTFLVSLIAFVGILVLFLKEELLNKILLILVAFSAGALIGGAFLHLIPEAVAKVEANQIFNLFLYLIFGFCIFFILENFIRWHHHHAKEHPEIMPFSYLILVSDGIHNFIDGESIIFLLPFAAGTFIYIASSDLLSEIKHKESLKKSLIHFFVFLLGIILMLLIKLV
;
A
#
# COMPACT_ATOMS: atom_id res chain seq x y z
N MET A 1 4.35 -1.61 -35.06
CA MET A 1 5.10 -1.50 -33.79
C MET A 1 4.71 -2.68 -32.94
N ASP A 2 5.67 -3.50 -32.55
CA ASP A 2 5.38 -4.76 -31.86
C ASP A 2 4.87 -4.51 -30.43
N VAL A 3 3.93 -5.32 -29.96
CA VAL A 3 3.34 -5.22 -28.61
C VAL A 3 4.42 -5.22 -27.53
N LEU A 4 5.48 -6.02 -27.72
CA LEU A 4 6.64 -6.07 -26.84
C LEU A 4 7.32 -4.70 -26.68
N PHE A 5 7.43 -3.93 -27.77
CA PHE A 5 8.03 -2.60 -27.73
C PHE A 5 7.21 -1.64 -26.87
N TYR A 6 5.88 -1.66 -27.01
CA TYR A 6 5.00 -0.85 -26.16
C TYR A 6 5.07 -1.24 -24.69
N ILE A 7 5.11 -2.55 -24.37
CA ILE A 7 5.27 -3.03 -22.99
C ILE A 7 6.59 -2.50 -22.41
N LEU A 8 7.72 -2.72 -23.10
CA LEU A 8 9.04 -2.29 -22.61
C LEU A 8 9.11 -0.78 -22.38
N VAL A 9 8.61 0.03 -23.33
CA VAL A 9 8.59 1.50 -23.18
C VAL A 9 7.68 1.92 -22.04
N SER A 10 6.50 1.33 -21.91
CA SER A 10 5.54 1.68 -20.86
C SER A 10 6.07 1.32 -19.48
N THR A 11 6.63 0.11 -19.29
CA THR A 11 7.25 -0.29 -18.03
C THR A 11 8.42 0.62 -17.67
N PHE A 12 9.28 0.96 -18.63
CA PHE A 12 10.40 1.88 -18.39
C PHE A 12 9.92 3.28 -17.95
N LEU A 13 8.89 3.82 -18.61
CA LEU A 13 8.32 5.12 -18.26
C LEU A 13 7.67 5.10 -16.86
N VAL A 14 6.93 4.03 -16.53
CA VAL A 14 6.33 3.87 -15.19
C VAL A 14 7.42 3.76 -14.11
N SER A 15 8.51 3.03 -14.36
CA SER A 15 9.63 2.95 -13.41
C SER A 15 10.28 4.31 -13.17
N LEU A 16 10.34 5.21 -14.17
CA LEU A 16 10.84 6.59 -13.98
C LEU A 16 9.96 7.42 -13.03
N ILE A 17 8.65 7.15 -12.96
CA ILE A 17 7.75 7.83 -12.00
C ILE A 17 8.12 7.43 -10.57
N ALA A 18 8.57 6.20 -10.32
CA ALA A 18 9.01 5.77 -8.99
C ALA A 18 10.23 6.57 -8.48
N PHE A 19 11.05 7.14 -9.37
CA PHE A 19 12.16 8.01 -9.00
C PHE A 19 11.73 9.38 -8.45
N VAL A 20 10.45 9.76 -8.56
CA VAL A 20 9.93 10.99 -7.92
C VAL A 20 10.20 10.99 -6.41
N GLY A 21 10.25 9.82 -5.78
CA GLY A 21 10.64 9.67 -4.38
C GLY A 21 12.04 10.21 -4.05
N ILE A 22 12.98 10.27 -5.00
CA ILE A 22 14.31 10.87 -4.79
C ILE A 22 14.21 12.35 -4.45
N LEU A 23 13.19 13.06 -4.93
CA LEU A 23 12.99 14.48 -4.62
C LEU A 23 12.86 14.72 -3.10
N VAL A 24 12.42 13.71 -2.35
CA VAL A 24 12.33 13.74 -0.88
C VAL A 24 13.72 13.93 -0.23
N LEU A 25 14.80 13.40 -0.83
CA LEU A 25 16.16 13.55 -0.31
C LEU A 25 16.69 14.99 -0.36
N PHE A 26 16.08 15.84 -1.20
CA PHE A 26 16.44 17.25 -1.32
C PHE A 26 15.61 18.15 -0.40
N LEU A 27 14.60 17.62 0.31
CA LEU A 27 13.77 18.39 1.22
C LEU A 27 14.43 18.52 2.60
N LYS A 28 14.28 19.69 3.21
CA LYS A 28 14.70 19.91 4.60
C LYS A 28 13.87 19.04 5.55
N GLU A 29 14.50 18.50 6.59
CA GLU A 29 13.86 17.64 7.59
C GLU A 29 12.58 18.26 8.19
N GLU A 30 12.58 19.57 8.46
CA GLU A 30 11.39 20.25 9.01
C GLU A 30 10.20 20.26 8.05
N LEU A 31 10.47 20.37 6.74
CA LEU A 31 9.43 20.30 5.72
C LEU A 31 8.97 18.85 5.54
N LEU A 32 9.92 17.91 5.51
CA LEU A 32 9.64 16.48 5.39
C LEU A 32 8.69 16.01 6.49
N ASN A 33 8.99 16.34 7.75
CA ASN A 33 8.14 15.95 8.89
C ASN A 33 6.72 16.51 8.80
N LYS A 34 6.52 17.70 8.20
CA LYS A 34 5.18 18.29 8.02
C LYS A 34 4.39 17.62 6.90
N ILE A 35 5.04 17.31 5.78
CA ILE A 35 4.35 16.70 4.62
C ILE A 35 4.19 15.18 4.78
N LEU A 36 5.04 14.52 5.55
CA LEU A 36 5.05 13.06 5.69
C LEU A 36 3.70 12.55 6.19
N LEU A 37 3.14 13.15 7.25
CA LEU A 37 1.84 12.73 7.77
C LEU A 37 0.69 12.98 6.77
N ILE A 38 0.80 14.02 5.94
CA ILE A 38 -0.16 14.30 4.86
C ILE A 38 -0.06 13.21 3.78
N LEU A 39 1.16 12.86 3.36
CA LEU A 39 1.41 11.80 2.38
C LEU A 39 0.98 10.43 2.90
N VAL A 40 1.24 10.13 4.18
CA VAL A 40 0.80 8.90 4.86
C VAL A 40 -0.74 8.82 4.88
N ALA A 41 -1.43 9.92 5.21
CA ALA A 41 -2.89 9.96 5.16
C ALA A 41 -3.44 9.72 3.77
N PHE A 42 -2.85 10.35 2.76
CA PHE A 42 -3.22 10.15 1.36
C PHE A 42 -3.00 8.69 0.92
N SER A 43 -1.83 8.13 1.19
CA SER A 43 -1.48 6.74 0.86
C SER A 43 -2.40 5.73 1.55
N ALA A 44 -2.77 5.97 2.82
CA ALA A 44 -3.73 5.11 3.51
C ALA A 44 -5.10 5.12 2.83
N GLY A 45 -5.56 6.31 2.40
CA GLY A 45 -6.80 6.46 1.64
C GLY A 45 -6.73 5.75 0.30
N ALA A 46 -5.63 5.92 -0.43
CA ALA A 46 -5.40 5.26 -1.71
C ALA A 46 -5.31 3.73 -1.59
N LEU A 47 -4.65 3.18 -0.56
CA LEU A 47 -4.58 1.73 -0.34
C LEU A 47 -5.94 1.13 0.03
N ILE A 48 -6.69 1.77 0.94
CA ILE A 48 -8.07 1.35 1.25
C ILE A 48 -8.96 1.46 0.01
N GLY A 49 -8.86 2.56 -0.73
CA GLY A 49 -9.58 2.75 -1.99
C GLY A 49 -9.22 1.68 -3.03
N GLY A 50 -7.93 1.36 -3.20
CA GLY A 50 -7.45 0.32 -4.11
C GLY A 50 -7.97 -1.07 -3.72
N ALA A 51 -7.88 -1.43 -2.44
CA ALA A 51 -8.40 -2.71 -1.96
C ALA A 51 -9.91 -2.86 -2.21
N PHE A 52 -10.72 -1.89 -1.77
CA PHE A 52 -12.19 -2.00 -1.80
C PHE A 52 -12.82 -1.65 -3.13
N LEU A 53 -12.25 -0.73 -3.90
CA LEU A 53 -12.86 -0.26 -5.15
C LEU A 53 -12.33 -1.00 -6.38
N HIS A 54 -11.09 -1.51 -6.33
CA HIS A 54 -10.45 -2.18 -7.46
C HIS A 54 -10.24 -3.68 -7.20
N LEU A 55 -9.36 -4.04 -6.26
CA LEU A 55 -8.89 -5.42 -6.10
C LEU A 55 -10.00 -6.40 -5.70
N ILE A 56 -10.80 -6.08 -4.67
CA ILE A 56 -11.88 -6.96 -4.20
C ILE A 56 -12.97 -7.12 -5.27
N PRO A 57 -13.52 -6.03 -5.86
CA PRO A 57 -14.54 -6.17 -6.91
C PRO A 57 -14.03 -6.94 -8.14
N GLU A 58 -12.79 -6.69 -8.56
CA GLU A 58 -12.19 -7.37 -9.70
C GLU A 58 -11.98 -8.87 -9.43
N ALA A 59 -11.48 -9.22 -8.24
CA ALA A 59 -11.35 -10.62 -7.84
C ALA A 59 -12.71 -11.34 -7.84
N VAL A 60 -13.75 -10.70 -7.30
CA VAL A 60 -15.12 -11.26 -7.26
C VAL A 60 -15.69 -11.43 -8.66
N ALA A 61 -15.41 -10.51 -9.58
CA ALA A 61 -15.87 -10.58 -10.96
C ALA A 61 -15.21 -11.72 -11.78
N LYS A 62 -14.03 -12.20 -11.34
CA LYS A 62 -13.25 -13.26 -12.02
C LYS A 62 -13.53 -14.67 -11.49
N VAL A 63 -14.33 -14.83 -10.44
CA VAL A 63 -14.61 -16.13 -9.80
C VAL A 63 -16.08 -16.52 -9.89
N GLU A 64 -16.34 -17.83 -9.84
CA GLU A 64 -17.71 -18.35 -9.72
C GLU A 64 -18.28 -18.13 -8.31
N ALA A 65 -19.61 -18.14 -8.17
CA ALA A 65 -20.29 -17.89 -6.90
C ALA A 65 -19.89 -18.85 -5.77
N ASN A 66 -19.58 -20.11 -6.10
CA ASN A 66 -19.07 -21.14 -5.17
C ASN A 66 -17.66 -20.83 -4.64
N GLN A 67 -16.87 -20.00 -5.32
CA GLN A 67 -15.49 -19.68 -5.00
C GLN A 67 -15.34 -18.36 -4.22
N ILE A 68 -16.41 -17.55 -4.12
CA ILE A 68 -16.38 -16.28 -3.39
C ILE A 68 -15.95 -16.47 -1.93
N PHE A 69 -16.41 -17.55 -1.28
CA PHE A 69 -15.98 -17.85 0.08
C PHE A 69 -14.46 -18.05 0.16
N ASN A 70 -13.87 -18.81 -0.77
CA ASN A 70 -12.43 -19.03 -0.83
C ASN A 70 -11.67 -17.73 -1.09
N LEU A 71 -12.20 -16.84 -1.94
CA LEU A 71 -11.64 -15.52 -2.19
C LEU A 71 -11.50 -14.71 -0.89
N PHE A 72 -12.57 -14.64 -0.07
CA PHE A 72 -12.49 -13.95 1.22
C PHE A 72 -11.54 -14.64 2.20
N LEU A 73 -11.38 -15.97 2.14
CA LEU A 73 -10.34 -16.66 2.90
C LEU A 73 -8.94 -16.24 2.47
N TYR A 74 -8.66 -16.10 1.17
CA TYR A 74 -7.37 -15.59 0.69
C TYR A 74 -7.11 -14.14 1.10
N LEU A 75 -8.15 -13.31 1.16
CA LEU A 75 -8.06 -11.95 1.68
C LEU A 75 -7.67 -11.94 3.16
N ILE A 76 -8.38 -12.72 3.98
CA ILE A 76 -8.04 -12.85 5.41
C ILE A 76 -6.64 -13.43 5.57
N PHE A 77 -6.28 -14.42 4.76
CA PHE A 77 -4.96 -15.02 4.77
C PHE A 77 -3.86 -13.99 4.45
N GLY A 78 -4.05 -13.14 3.43
CA GLY A 78 -3.16 -12.03 3.09
C GLY A 78 -3.01 -11.00 4.20
N PHE A 79 -4.11 -10.69 4.91
CA PHE A 79 -4.06 -9.83 6.09
C PHE A 79 -3.28 -10.48 7.25
N CYS A 80 -3.58 -11.74 7.58
CA CYS A 80 -2.97 -12.47 8.69
C CYS A 80 -1.49 -12.77 8.47
N ILE A 81 -1.08 -13.16 7.26
CA ILE A 81 0.32 -13.44 6.97
C ILE A 81 1.16 -12.19 7.13
N PHE A 82 0.66 -11.03 6.68
CA PHE A 82 1.40 -9.77 6.78
C PHE A 82 1.50 -9.32 8.24
N PHE A 83 0.42 -9.47 9.02
CA PHE A 83 0.45 -9.29 10.47
C PHE A 83 1.52 -10.17 11.16
N ILE A 84 1.58 -11.45 10.81
CA ILE A 84 2.56 -12.38 11.39
C ILE A 84 3.99 -11.98 10.99
N LEU A 85 4.20 -11.69 9.71
CA LEU A 85 5.51 -11.27 9.18
C LEU A 85 6.00 -10.00 9.85
N GLU A 86 5.13 -9.01 10.04
CA GLU A 86 5.47 -7.78 10.72
C GLU A 86 5.83 -8.02 12.19
N ASN A 87 5.05 -8.82 12.90
CA ASN A 87 5.36 -9.18 14.29
C ASN A 87 6.67 -9.97 14.40
N PHE A 88 6.94 -10.88 13.47
CA PHE A 88 8.18 -11.67 13.45
C PHE A 88 9.41 -10.76 13.25
N ILE A 89 9.33 -9.82 12.30
CA ILE A 89 10.41 -8.88 12.04
C ILE A 89 10.63 -7.93 13.22
N ARG A 90 9.55 -7.41 13.82
CA ARG A 90 9.66 -6.60 15.05
C ARG A 90 10.32 -7.37 16.18
N TRP A 91 9.97 -8.64 16.36
CA TRP A 91 10.53 -9.47 17.42
C TRP A 91 12.03 -9.70 17.23
N HIS A 92 12.49 -9.98 16.01
CA HIS A 92 13.92 -10.22 15.75
C HIS A 92 14.79 -8.98 15.99
N HIS A 93 14.24 -7.78 15.82
CA HIS A 93 14.97 -6.52 16.04
C HIS A 93 15.12 -6.11 17.52
N HIS A 94 14.42 -6.75 18.46
CA HIS A 94 14.46 -6.35 19.87
C HIS A 94 15.75 -6.72 20.64
N HIS A 95 16.68 -7.45 20.04
CA HIS A 95 17.91 -7.91 20.69
C HIS A 95 19.20 -7.21 20.28
N ALA A 96 19.15 -6.24 19.35
CA ALA A 96 20.32 -5.46 18.95
C ALA A 96 20.20 -4.01 19.45
N LYS A 97 20.87 -3.70 20.56
CA LYS A 97 21.02 -2.33 21.07
C LYS A 97 21.92 -1.50 20.14
N GLU A 98 21.63 -0.19 20.05
CA GLU A 98 22.54 0.94 19.72
C GLU A 98 22.72 1.45 18.27
N HIS A 99 21.79 1.27 17.33
CA HIS A 99 21.86 1.95 16.02
C HIS A 99 20.54 2.59 15.56
N PRO A 100 20.58 3.60 14.65
CA PRO A 100 19.46 4.49 14.37
C PRO A 100 18.23 3.70 13.92
N GLU A 101 17.07 4.08 14.44
CA GLU A 101 15.76 3.45 14.21
C GLU A 101 15.34 3.49 12.73
N ILE A 102 15.82 2.55 11.92
CA ILE A 102 15.19 2.28 10.62
C ILE A 102 14.01 1.36 10.90
N MET A 103 12.78 1.85 10.74
CA MET A 103 11.58 1.07 11.01
C MET A 103 11.57 -0.19 10.14
N PRO A 104 11.54 -1.40 10.73
CA PRO A 104 11.55 -2.66 9.97
C PRO A 104 10.38 -2.79 8.97
N PHE A 105 9.33 -2.00 9.20
CA PHE A 105 8.15 -1.86 8.39
C PHE A 105 8.41 -1.34 6.96
N SER A 106 9.35 -0.42 6.76
CA SER A 106 9.66 0.10 5.42
C SER A 106 10.21 -0.98 4.49
N TYR A 107 10.97 -1.94 5.03
CA TYR A 107 11.48 -3.08 4.25
C TYR A 107 10.37 -4.06 3.86
N LEU A 108 9.39 -4.28 4.75
CA LEU A 108 8.23 -5.10 4.44
C LEU A 108 7.38 -4.50 3.32
N ILE A 109 7.13 -3.19 3.37
CA ILE A 109 6.45 -2.49 2.27
C ILE A 109 7.24 -2.65 0.98
N LEU A 110 8.56 -2.45 1.00
CA LEU A 110 9.40 -2.54 -0.20
C LEU A 110 9.45 -3.94 -0.80
N VAL A 111 9.57 -4.98 0.04
CA VAL A 111 9.54 -6.38 -0.40
C VAL A 111 8.16 -6.75 -0.93
N SER A 112 7.10 -6.32 -0.24
CA SER A 112 5.71 -6.51 -0.69
C SER A 112 5.49 -5.86 -2.06
N ASP A 113 5.87 -4.59 -2.22
CA ASP A 113 5.77 -3.84 -3.47
C ASP A 113 6.59 -4.49 -4.59
N GLY A 114 7.82 -4.95 -4.29
CA GLY A 114 8.64 -5.69 -5.25
C GLY A 114 8.01 -7.01 -5.72
N ILE A 115 7.44 -7.78 -4.79
CA ILE A 115 6.72 -9.03 -5.10
C ILE A 115 5.45 -8.73 -5.91
N HIS A 116 4.68 -7.69 -5.55
CA HIS A 116 3.49 -7.29 -6.30
C HIS A 116 3.84 -6.86 -7.72
N ASN A 117 4.84 -6.00 -7.89
CA ASN A 117 5.30 -5.54 -9.21
C ASN A 117 5.83 -6.69 -10.08
N PHE A 118 6.33 -7.76 -9.48
CA PHE A 118 6.79 -8.95 -10.21
C PHE A 118 5.63 -9.86 -10.65
N ILE A 119 4.58 -10.00 -9.84
CA ILE A 119 3.48 -10.92 -10.12
C ILE A 119 2.31 -10.25 -10.88
N ASP A 120 2.19 -8.93 -10.86
CA ASP A 120 1.15 -8.17 -11.59
C ASP A 120 1.13 -8.46 -13.11
N GLY A 121 2.20 -9.02 -13.67
CA GLY A 121 2.26 -9.47 -15.07
C GLY A 121 1.41 -10.71 -15.41
N GLU A 122 1.02 -11.53 -14.42
CA GLU A 122 0.10 -12.65 -14.60
C GLU A 122 -0.98 -12.62 -13.52
N SER A 123 -2.23 -12.35 -13.91
CA SER A 123 -3.38 -12.32 -12.99
C SER A 123 -3.71 -13.72 -12.45
N ILE A 124 -2.96 -14.17 -11.45
CA ILE A 124 -3.35 -15.32 -10.62
C ILE A 124 -4.57 -14.84 -9.82
N ILE A 125 -5.74 -15.40 -10.12
CA ILE A 125 -7.05 -14.99 -9.57
C ILE A 125 -7.03 -14.91 -8.03
N PHE A 126 -6.24 -15.76 -7.37
CA PHE A 126 -6.10 -15.81 -5.91
C PHE A 126 -5.14 -14.76 -5.31
N LEU A 127 -4.32 -14.10 -6.13
CA LEU A 127 -3.38 -13.09 -5.66
C LEU A 127 -4.05 -11.73 -5.42
N LEU A 128 -5.07 -11.38 -6.22
CA LEU A 128 -5.84 -10.14 -6.03
C LEU A 128 -6.45 -10.02 -4.62
N PRO A 129 -7.21 -11.02 -4.10
CA PRO A 129 -7.77 -10.93 -2.77
C PRO A 129 -6.68 -10.93 -1.69
N PHE A 130 -5.59 -11.69 -1.89
CA PHE A 130 -4.43 -11.67 -1.01
C PHE A 130 -3.82 -10.27 -0.90
N ALA A 131 -3.56 -9.61 -2.04
CA ALA A 131 -3.04 -8.25 -2.11
C ALA A 131 -3.98 -7.24 -1.45
N ALA A 132 -5.30 -7.38 -1.65
CA ALA A 132 -6.28 -6.56 -0.97
C ALA A 132 -6.21 -6.70 0.55
N GLY A 133 -6.02 -7.93 1.06
CA GLY A 133 -5.80 -8.19 2.48
C GLY A 133 -4.57 -7.47 3.03
N THR A 134 -3.46 -7.51 2.30
CA THR A 134 -2.22 -6.80 2.66
C THR A 134 -2.40 -5.27 2.64
N PHE A 135 -3.07 -4.71 1.63
CA PHE A 135 -3.35 -3.27 1.55
C PHE A 135 -4.22 -2.78 2.71
N ILE A 136 -5.24 -3.56 3.08
CA ILE A 136 -6.09 -3.26 4.23
C ILE A 136 -5.26 -3.28 5.52
N TYR A 137 -4.38 -4.27 5.68
CA TYR A 137 -3.49 -4.34 6.85
C TYR A 137 -2.59 -3.11 6.95
N ILE A 138 -1.80 -2.82 5.91
CA ILE A 138 -0.86 -1.69 5.86
C ILE A 138 -1.56 -0.37 6.16
N ALA A 139 -2.71 -0.14 5.51
CA ALA A 139 -3.43 1.10 5.72
C ALA A 139 -3.98 1.22 7.15
N SER A 140 -4.52 0.14 7.72
CA SER A 140 -5.21 0.18 9.01
C SER A 140 -4.29 0.09 10.23
N SER A 141 -3.31 -0.81 10.20
CA SER A 141 -2.37 -1.06 11.30
C SER A 141 -1.31 0.03 11.37
N ASP A 142 -0.81 0.48 10.23
CA ASP A 142 0.45 1.24 10.20
C ASP A 142 0.19 2.70 9.82
N LEU A 143 -0.40 2.95 8.65
CA LEU A 143 -0.59 4.33 8.20
C LEU A 143 -1.65 5.08 9.04
N LEU A 144 -2.77 4.44 9.37
CA LEU A 144 -3.80 5.05 10.22
C LEU A 144 -3.36 5.23 11.67
N SER A 145 -2.47 4.36 12.18
CA SER A 145 -1.97 4.50 13.56
C SER A 145 -0.98 5.65 13.67
N GLU A 146 -0.13 5.83 12.66
CA GLU A 146 0.82 6.95 12.55
C GLU A 146 0.12 8.31 12.62
N ILE A 147 -1.03 8.45 11.93
CA ILE A 147 -1.81 9.70 11.90
C ILE A 147 -2.47 10.01 13.26
N LYS A 148 -2.83 8.98 14.03
CA LYS A 148 -3.58 9.12 15.29
C LYS A 148 -2.69 9.54 16.46
N HIS A 149 -1.38 9.35 16.37
CA HIS A 149 -0.49 9.60 17.49
C HIS A 149 -0.17 11.10 17.63
N LYS A 150 -0.70 11.75 18.67
CA LYS A 150 -0.29 13.11 19.14
C LYS A 150 -0.76 14.31 18.30
N GLU A 151 -1.86 14.20 17.56
CA GLU A 151 -2.33 15.32 16.73
C GLU A 151 -3.53 16.09 17.29
N SER A 152 -3.52 17.41 17.10
CA SER A 152 -4.65 18.29 17.45
C SER A 152 -5.87 18.00 16.56
N LEU A 153 -7.09 18.23 17.05
CA LEU A 153 -8.32 17.99 16.28
C LEU A 153 -8.31 18.64 14.89
N LYS A 154 -7.78 19.88 14.77
CA LYS A 154 -7.70 20.58 13.48
C LYS A 154 -6.85 19.83 12.46
N LYS A 155 -5.68 19.33 12.87
CA LYS A 155 -4.80 18.57 11.98
C LYS A 155 -5.34 17.17 11.69
N SER A 156 -5.98 16.53 12.66
CA SER A 156 -6.68 15.26 12.43
C SER A 156 -7.77 15.39 11.35
N LEU A 157 -8.53 16.49 11.35
CA LEU A 157 -9.49 16.78 10.28
C LEU A 157 -8.81 16.97 8.92
N ILE A 158 -7.68 17.68 8.85
CA ILE A 158 -6.91 17.83 7.60
C ILE A 158 -6.49 16.46 7.07
N HIS A 159 -5.88 15.62 7.90
CA HIS A 159 -5.47 14.26 7.50
C HIS A 159 -6.67 13.41 7.07
N PHE A 160 -7.82 13.53 7.74
CA PHE A 160 -9.04 12.83 7.35
C PHE A 160 -9.53 13.23 5.95
N PHE A 161 -9.52 14.52 5.61
CA PHE A 161 -9.89 14.97 4.26
C PHE A 161 -8.88 14.54 3.19
N VAL A 162 -7.59 14.53 3.53
CA VAL A 162 -6.54 14.03 2.62
C VAL A 162 -6.66 12.51 2.41
N PHE A 163 -7.02 11.76 3.46
CA PHE A 163 -7.37 10.34 3.36
C PHE A 163 -8.57 10.12 2.42
N LEU A 164 -9.64 10.91 2.58
CA LEU A 164 -10.78 10.86 1.67
C LEU A 164 -10.39 11.21 0.23
N LEU A 165 -9.49 12.19 0.04
CA LEU A 165 -8.97 12.52 -1.28
C LEU A 165 -8.28 11.32 -1.94
N GLY A 166 -7.51 10.54 -1.19
CA GLY A 166 -6.92 9.28 -1.66
C GLY A 166 -7.98 8.28 -2.12
N ILE A 167 -9.05 8.08 -1.35
CA ILE A 167 -10.16 7.20 -1.73
C ILE A 167 -10.86 7.72 -3.00
N ILE A 168 -11.13 9.03 -3.07
CA ILE A 168 -11.80 9.66 -4.21
C ILE A 168 -10.94 9.51 -5.47
N LEU A 169 -9.61 9.68 -5.36
CA LEU A 169 -8.73 9.45 -6.50
C LEU A 169 -8.86 8.02 -7.01
N MET A 170 -8.84 7.02 -6.13
CA MET A 170 -9.02 5.63 -6.54
C MET A 170 -10.41 5.39 -7.15
N LEU A 171 -11.45 6.03 -6.61
CA LEU A 171 -12.78 5.97 -7.22
C LEU A 171 -12.78 6.56 -8.63
N LEU A 172 -12.14 7.71 -8.85
CA LEU A 172 -12.06 8.35 -10.16
C LEU A 172 -11.30 7.48 -11.16
N ILE A 173 -10.19 6.86 -10.74
CA ILE A 173 -9.43 5.92 -11.59
C ILE A 173 -10.30 4.74 -12.05
N LYS A 174 -11.25 4.29 -11.23
CA LYS A 174 -12.18 3.21 -11.60
C LYS A 174 -13.18 3.61 -12.68
N LEU A 175 -13.51 4.91 -12.76
CA LEU A 175 -14.55 5.43 -13.65
C LEU A 175 -14.02 5.75 -15.06
N VAL A 176 -12.70 5.79 -15.23
CA VAL A 176 -12.01 6.02 -16.50
C VAL A 176 -11.68 4.68 -17.14
#